data_AF-A0A5E4JZ63-F1
#
_entry.id   AF-A0A5E4JZ63-F1
#
_cell.length_a   1.000
_cell.length_b   1.000
_cell.length_c   1.000
_cell.angle_alpha   90.00
_cell.angle_beta   90.00
_cell.angle_gamma   90.00
#
_symmetry.space_group_name_H-M   'P 1'
#
loop_
_entity.id
_entity.type
_entity.pdbx_description
1 polymer ?
#
loop_
_entity_poly.entity_id
_entity_poly.type
_entity_poly.pdbx_seq_one_letter_code
_entity_poly.pdbx_strand_id
1 'polypeptide(L)'
;MKKEILNKIREKREFSELPEIDIKMAYEQFEKRQVSEDEKIKLTKELLRKLFSAFISRKLLSLKNKEPEWILRKHISTRERLPHYEEIYKRIFG
;
A
#
# COMPACT_ATOMS: atom_id res chain seq x y z
N MET A 1 5.97 12.70 13.89
CA MET A 1 7.10 11.98 13.26
C MET A 1 8.24 12.93 12.85
N LYS A 2 9.48 12.60 13.19
CA LYS A 2 10.70 13.32 12.76
C LYS A 2 11.07 12.98 11.31
N LYS A 3 11.67 13.92 10.57
CA LYS A 3 12.09 13.73 9.16
C LYS A 3 13.12 12.59 9.01
N GLU A 4 13.97 12.38 10.00
CA GLU A 4 14.95 11.29 10.05
C GLU A 4 14.30 9.90 10.05
N ILE A 5 13.20 9.74 10.79
CA ILE A 5 12.45 8.49 10.87
C ILE A 5 11.81 8.17 9.51
N LEU A 6 11.23 9.18 8.87
CA LEU A 6 10.66 9.06 7.52
C LEU A 6 11.72 8.60 6.52
N ASN A 7 12.90 9.23 6.56
CA ASN A 7 14.03 8.88 5.68
C ASN A 7 14.49 7.43 5.94
N LYS A 8 14.68 7.03 7.21
CA LYS A 8 15.01 5.64 7.59
C LYS A 8 13.97 4.62 7.10
N ILE A 9 12.69 4.99 7.03
CA ILE A 9 11.66 4.13 6.47
C ILE A 9 11.80 4.03 4.95
N ARG A 10 11.97 5.17 4.27
CA ARG A 10 12.08 5.28 2.79
C ARG A 10 13.40 4.77 2.21
N GLU A 11 14.45 4.59 3.01
CA GLU A 11 15.72 3.97 2.58
C GLU A 11 15.51 2.63 1.86
N LYS A 12 14.53 1.84 2.29
CA LYS A 12 14.16 0.64 1.55
C LYS A 12 13.32 1.02 0.34
N ARG A 13 13.79 0.59 -0.84
CA ARG A 13 13.16 0.77 -2.17
C ARG A 13 11.68 0.35 -2.24
N GLU A 14 11.23 -0.53 -1.34
CA GLU A 14 9.84 -0.99 -1.26
C GLU A 14 8.88 0.06 -0.65
N PHE A 15 9.40 1.05 0.08
CA PHE A 15 8.63 2.13 0.70
C PHE A 15 8.93 3.51 0.12
N SER A 16 9.90 3.62 -0.80
CA SER A 16 10.35 4.90 -1.37
C SER A 16 9.25 5.63 -2.16
N GLU A 17 8.32 4.87 -2.73
CA GLU A 17 7.21 5.38 -3.54
C GLU A 17 5.91 5.56 -2.74
N LEU A 18 5.91 5.25 -1.42
CA LEU A 18 4.73 5.43 -0.59
C LEU A 18 4.49 6.92 -0.23
N PRO A 19 3.22 7.37 -0.26
CA PRO A 19 2.84 8.67 0.26
C PRO A 19 3.31 8.87 1.70
N GLU A 20 3.76 10.07 2.02
CA GLU A 20 4.26 10.40 3.37
C GLU A 20 3.17 10.22 4.43
N ILE A 21 1.93 10.56 4.08
CA ILE A 21 0.77 10.44 4.96
C ILE A 21 0.55 8.98 5.41
N ASP A 22 0.70 8.01 4.51
CA ASP A 22 0.52 6.59 4.82
C ASP A 22 1.61 6.09 5.77
N ILE A 23 2.85 6.52 5.55
CA ILE A 23 3.98 6.19 6.44
C ILE A 23 3.75 6.81 7.82
N LYS A 24 3.30 8.06 7.87
CA LYS A 24 3.02 8.77 9.13
C LYS A 24 1.91 8.07 9.91
N MET A 25 0.78 7.78 9.26
CA MET A 25 -0.35 7.07 9.89
C MET A 25 0.06 5.69 10.42
N ALA A 26 0.89 4.95 9.68
CA ALA A 26 1.41 3.67 10.13
C ALA A 26 2.33 3.83 11.36
N TYR A 27 3.18 4.86 11.39
CA TYR A 27 4.08 5.13 12.52
C TYR A 27 3.35 5.57 13.79
N GLU A 28 2.28 6.38 13.65
CA GLU A 28 1.44 6.86 14.76
C GLU A 28 0.84 5.71 15.59
N GLN A 29 0.58 4.55 14.98
CA GLN A 29 0.12 3.34 15.70
C GLN A 29 1.10 2.85 16.77
N PHE A 30 2.38 3.23 16.66
CA PHE A 30 3.46 2.79 17.53
C PHE A 30 4.05 3.92 18.38
N GLU A 31 3.63 5.18 18.21
CA GLU A 31 4.17 6.32 18.95
C GLU A 31 4.03 6.13 20.48
N LYS A 32 2.89 5.61 20.92
CA LYS A 32 2.60 5.36 22.34
C LYS A 32 3.29 4.10 22.91
N ARG A 33 3.94 3.27 22.09
CA ARG A 33 4.65 2.08 22.59
C ARG A 33 5.94 2.49 23.30
N GLN A 34 6.20 1.89 24.46
CA GLN A 34 7.45 2.04 25.20
C GLN A 34 8.53 1.11 24.63
N VAL A 35 8.90 1.35 23.38
CA VAL A 35 10.01 0.66 22.69
C VAL A 35 10.90 1.71 22.03
N SER A 36 12.11 1.30 21.65
CA SER A 36 13.07 2.19 20.98
C SER A 36 12.51 2.74 19.66
N GLU A 37 13.03 3.88 19.19
CA GLU A 37 12.63 4.45 17.90
C GLU A 37 12.89 3.46 16.74
N ASP A 38 13.99 2.70 16.79
CA ASP A 38 14.30 1.70 15.77
C ASP A 38 13.30 0.52 15.76
N GLU A 39 12.81 0.09 16.94
CA GLU A 39 11.76 -0.93 16.99
C GLU A 39 10.43 -0.39 16.46
N LYS A 40 10.09 0.88 16.72
CA LYS A 40 8.92 1.53 16.11
C LYS A 40 9.05 1.56 14.59
N ILE A 41 10.24 1.86 14.06
CA ILE A 41 10.51 1.83 12.61
C ILE A 41 10.31 0.42 12.04
N LYS A 42 10.81 -0.61 12.73
CA LYS A 42 10.64 -2.01 12.31
C LYS A 42 9.17 -2.40 12.24
N LEU A 43 8.40 -2.13 13.30
CA LEU A 43 6.96 -2.39 13.36
C LEU A 43 6.19 -1.64 12.28
N THR A 44 6.57 -0.38 12.02
CA THR A 44 5.99 0.43 10.94
C THR A 44 6.23 -0.22 9.58
N LYS A 45 7.45 -0.67 9.30
CA LYS A 45 7.79 -1.37 8.05
C LYS A 45 7.01 -2.68 7.91
N GLU A 46 6.81 -3.43 8.99
CA GLU A 46 6.00 -4.66 8.98
C GLU A 46 4.52 -4.38 8.69
N LEU A 47 3.93 -3.36 9.32
CA LEU A 47 2.57 -2.94 9.06
C LEU A 47 2.37 -2.48 7.61
N LEU A 48 3.29 -1.65 7.10
CA LEU A 48 3.25 -1.20 5.71
C LEU A 48 3.36 -2.36 4.71
N ARG A 49 4.22 -3.36 4.97
CA ARG A 49 4.25 -4.58 4.14
C ARG A 49 2.92 -5.32 4.20
N LYS A 50 2.31 -5.46 5.37
CA LYS A 50 1.01 -6.15 5.49
C LYS A 50 -0.08 -5.45 4.67
N LEU A 51 -0.14 -4.12 4.75
CA LEU A 51 -1.16 -3.33 4.06
C LEU A 51 -0.92 -3.24 2.55
N PHE A 52 0.33 -3.03 2.14
CA PHE A 52 0.67 -2.68 0.77
C PHE A 52 1.44 -3.78 0.02
N SER A 53 1.67 -4.97 0.59
CA SER A 53 2.42 -6.06 -0.07
C SER A 53 1.95 -6.39 -1.49
N ALA A 54 0.62 -6.36 -1.72
CA ALA A 54 0.03 -6.56 -3.04
C ALA A 54 0.40 -5.44 -4.04
N PHE A 55 0.62 -4.21 -3.57
CA PHE A 55 0.89 -3.01 -4.38
C PHE A 55 2.38 -2.67 -4.47
N ILE A 56 3.17 -3.02 -3.45
CA ILE A 56 4.61 -2.78 -3.35
C ILE A 56 5.39 -3.69 -4.31
N SER A 57 4.84 -4.84 -4.71
CA SER A 57 5.51 -5.70 -5.68
C SER A 57 5.49 -5.05 -7.07
N ARG A 58 6.64 -4.52 -7.49
CA ARG A 58 6.87 -4.02 -8.86
C ARG A 58 6.58 -5.06 -9.96
N LYS A 59 6.49 -6.34 -9.59
CA LYS A 59 6.12 -7.46 -10.47
C LYS A 59 4.72 -7.28 -11.07
N LEU A 60 3.85 -6.52 -10.41
CA LEU A 60 2.51 -6.18 -10.91
C LEU A 60 2.52 -5.03 -11.93
N LEU A 61 3.52 -4.15 -11.88
CA LEU A 61 3.64 -2.95 -12.73
C LEU A 61 4.58 -3.15 -13.93
N SER A 62 5.30 -4.27 -14.02
CA SER A 62 6.12 -4.63 -15.20
C SER A 62 5.30 -5.20 -16.36
N LEU A 63 3.97 -5.09 -16.30
CA LEU A 63 3.02 -5.75 -17.20
C LEU A 63 2.57 -4.77 -18.28
N LYS A 64 3.51 -4.32 -19.12
CA LYS A 64 3.14 -3.66 -20.38
C LYS A 64 2.35 -4.68 -21.24
N ASN A 65 1.29 -4.22 -21.89
CA ASN A 65 0.44 -5.00 -22.83
C ASN A 65 -0.36 -6.15 -22.19
N LYS A 66 -1.08 -5.90 -21.09
CA LYS A 66 -2.09 -6.83 -20.57
C LYS A 66 -3.47 -6.19 -20.63
N GLU A 67 -4.47 -7.01 -20.97
CA GLU A 67 -5.86 -6.59 -20.98
C GLU A 67 -6.28 -6.05 -19.59
N PRO A 68 -7.05 -4.95 -19.52
CA PRO A 68 -7.46 -4.33 -18.26
C PRO A 68 -8.10 -5.32 -17.28
N GLU A 69 -8.93 -6.25 -17.77
CA GLU A 69 -9.57 -7.28 -16.95
C GLU A 69 -8.57 -8.23 -16.30
N TRP A 70 -7.47 -8.56 -16.99
CA TRP A 70 -6.41 -9.40 -16.44
C TRP A 70 -5.71 -8.70 -15.28
N ILE A 71 -5.54 -7.37 -15.36
CA ILE A 71 -4.97 -6.53 -14.29
C ILE A 71 -5.95 -6.46 -13.11
N LEU A 72 -7.23 -6.20 -13.37
CA LEU A 72 -8.27 -6.10 -12.33
C LEU A 72 -8.46 -7.41 -11.56
N ARG A 73 -8.16 -8.56 -12.15
CA ARG A 73 -8.20 -9.86 -11.45
C ARG A 73 -7.04 -10.09 -10.47
N LYS A 74 -6.00 -9.25 -10.47
CA LYS A 74 -4.82 -9.46 -9.62
C LYS A 74 -5.00 -9.01 -8.18
N HIS A 75 -5.75 -7.94 -7.95
CA HIS A 75 -6.06 -7.47 -6.62
C HIS A 75 -7.40 -8.05 -6.16
N ILE A 76 -7.47 -8.55 -4.91
CA ILE A 76 -8.65 -9.26 -4.39
C ILE A 76 -9.89 -8.37 -4.47
N SER A 77 -9.80 -7.11 -4.04
CA SER A 77 -10.94 -6.19 -4.00
C SER A 77 -11.49 -5.79 -5.37
N THR A 78 -10.64 -5.77 -6.41
CA THR A 78 -11.08 -5.51 -7.79
C THR A 78 -11.60 -6.77 -8.44
N ARG A 79 -11.01 -7.94 -8.13
CA ARG A 79 -11.47 -9.24 -8.63
C ARG A 79 -12.88 -9.58 -8.16
N GLU A 80 -13.19 -9.34 -6.88
CA GLU A 80 -14.52 -9.60 -6.30
C GLU A 80 -15.58 -8.68 -6.88
N ARG A 81 -15.20 -7.44 -7.23
CA ARG A 81 -16.12 -6.44 -7.76
C ARG A 81 -16.33 -6.56 -9.26
N LEU A 82 -15.34 -7.09 -10.01
CA LEU A 82 -15.34 -7.17 -11.47
C LEU A 82 -16.64 -7.73 -12.08
N PRO A 83 -17.26 -8.82 -11.57
CA PRO A 83 -18.52 -9.34 -12.11
C PRO A 83 -19.71 -8.37 -12.03
N HIS A 84 -19.60 -7.34 -11.19
CA HIS A 84 -20.67 -6.38 -10.91
C HIS A 84 -20.40 -4.99 -11.50
N TYR A 85 -19.31 -4.80 -12.26
CA TYR A 85 -18.90 -3.48 -12.75
C TYR A 85 -19.98 -2.83 -13.63
N GLU A 86 -20.61 -3.60 -14.53
CA GLU A 86 -21.68 -3.09 -15.39
C GLU A 86 -22.82 -2.48 -14.57
N GLU A 87 -23.31 -3.21 -13.57
CA GLU A 87 -24.38 -2.74 -12.70
C GLU A 87 -23.94 -1.54 -11.84
N ILE A 88 -22.76 -1.61 -11.25
CA ILE A 88 -22.21 -0.54 -10.39
C ILE A 88 -22.09 0.76 -11.19
N TYR A 89 -21.47 0.71 -12.36
CA TYR A 89 -21.24 1.91 -13.16
C TYR A 89 -22.52 2.44 -13.80
N LYS A 90 -23.47 1.56 -14.16
CA LYS A 90 -24.81 1.98 -14.55
C LYS A 90 -25.52 2.77 -13.44
N ARG A 91 -25.36 2.41 -12.17
CA ARG A 91 -25.97 3.15 -11.04
C ARG A 91 -25.28 4.48 -10.74
N ILE A 92 -23.98 4.61 -11.01
CA ILE A 92 -23.20 5.82 -10.72
C ILE A 92 -23.36 6.87 -11.83
N PHE A 93 -23.38 6.43 -13.08
CA PHE A 93 -23.31 7.31 -14.25
C PHE A 93 -24.55 7.25 -15.16
N GLY A 94 -25.47 6.31 -14.92
CA GLY A 94 -26.69 6.13 -15.71
C GLY A 94 -27.91 6.84 -15.15
#